data_AF-A0A9E5KPC5-F1
#
_entry.id   AF-A0A9E5KPC5-F1
#
_cell.length_a   1.000
_cell.length_b   1.000
_cell.length_c   1.000
_cell.angle_alpha   90.00
_cell.angle_beta   90.00
_cell.angle_gamma   90.00
#
_symmetry.space_group_name_H-M   'P 1'
#
loop_
_entity.id
_entity.type
_entity.pdbx_description
1 polymer ?
#
loop_
_entity_poly.entity_id
_entity_poly.type
_entity_poly.pdbx_seq_one_letter_code
_entity_poly.pdbx_strand_id
1 'polypeptide(L)'
;MEFEIIENGIVYVSGGEPFITDAQSALDFIATVRYETKCERIIADKSGLAEGFFRLGTGLAGEILQKFVNYRMRLAVVGDFSKYTSKPLKDFIFESNKGRDFFFVGTRDEALSRLI
;
A
#
# COMPACT_ATOMS: atom_id res chain seq x y z
N MET A 1 2.87 -11.14 10.33
CA MET A 1 3.41 -9.88 9.78
C MET A 1 4.68 -9.58 10.51
N GLU A 2 5.69 -9.09 9.80
CA GLU A 2 6.95 -8.62 10.37
C GLU A 2 7.12 -7.13 10.05
N PHE A 3 7.75 -6.40 10.96
CA PHE A 3 7.96 -4.96 10.84
C PHE A 3 9.46 -4.65 10.86
N GLU A 4 9.92 -3.97 9.83
CA GLU A 4 11.27 -3.42 9.74
C GLU A 4 11.17 -1.89 9.71
N ILE A 5 11.52 -1.22 10.82
CA ILE A 5 11.52 0.24 10.88
C ILE A 5 12.73 0.76 10.12
N ILE A 6 12.46 1.64 9.16
CA ILE A 6 13.45 2.33 8.33
C ILE A 6 13.55 3.79 8.84
N GLU A 7 14.40 4.60 8.22
CA GLU A 7 14.51 6.03 8.48
C GLU A 7 13.24 6.84 8.14
N ASN A 8 13.18 8.08 8.62
CA ASN A 8 12.13 9.06 8.31
C ASN A 8 10.69 8.66 8.69
N GLY A 9 10.53 7.75 9.67
CA GLY A 9 9.22 7.27 10.09
C GLY A 9 8.54 6.39 9.03
N ILE A 10 9.36 5.68 8.24
CA ILE A 10 8.94 4.68 7.27
C ILE A 10 9.09 3.30 7.91
N VAL A 11 8.12 2.42 7.70
CA VAL A 11 8.21 1.00 8.05
C VAL A 11 8.00 0.14 6.82
N TYR A 12 8.83 -0.87 6.66
CA TYR A 12 8.58 -1.96 5.73
C TYR A 12 7.82 -3.09 6.43
N VAL A 13 6.73 -3.53 5.82
CA VAL A 13 5.87 -4.61 6.31
C VAL A 13 5.88 -5.76 5.32
N SER A 14 6.18 -6.95 5.83
CA SER A 14 6.12 -8.20 5.08
C SER A 14 5.26 -9.24 5.80
N GLY A 15 4.80 -10.24 5.05
CA GLY A 15 3.98 -11.33 5.55
C GLY A 15 3.80 -12.44 4.52
N GLY A 16 3.54 -13.66 5.00
CA GLY A 16 3.30 -14.83 4.14
C GLY A 16 1.91 -14.87 3.49
N GLU A 17 0.98 -14.03 3.93
CA GLU A 17 -0.41 -13.96 3.47
C GLU A 17 -0.85 -12.48 3.35
N PRO A 18 -1.87 -12.15 2.52
CA PRO A 18 -2.42 -10.81 2.47
C PRO A 18 -3.00 -10.37 3.81
N PHE A 19 -2.61 -9.19 4.28
CA PHE A 19 -3.10 -8.60 5.53
C PHE A 19 -4.04 -7.40 5.30
N ILE A 20 -4.17 -6.94 4.05
CA ILE A 20 -5.20 -5.98 3.62
C ILE A 20 -6.07 -6.69 2.58
N THR A 21 -7.23 -7.18 3.02
CA THR A 21 -8.17 -7.94 2.19
C THR A 21 -9.43 -7.14 1.88
N ASP A 22 -9.75 -6.16 2.72
CA ASP A 22 -10.94 -5.31 2.68
C ASP A 22 -10.74 -4.02 3.48
N ALA A 23 -11.80 -3.20 3.57
CA ALA A 23 -11.76 -1.92 4.28
C ALA A 23 -11.55 -2.06 5.80
N GLN A 24 -11.97 -3.17 6.43
CA GLN A 24 -11.82 -3.38 7.87
C GLN A 24 -10.39 -3.82 8.19
N SER A 25 -9.88 -4.82 7.47
CA SER A 25 -8.48 -5.25 7.58
C SER A 25 -7.50 -4.12 7.24
N ALA A 26 -7.81 -3.22 6.30
CA ALA A 26 -7.03 -2.01 6.08
C ALA A 26 -6.97 -1.10 7.31
N LEU A 27 -8.08 -0.93 8.02
CA LEU A 27 -8.14 -0.14 9.24
C LEU A 27 -7.36 -0.80 10.38
N ASP A 28 -7.54 -2.11 10.56
CA ASP A 28 -6.83 -2.89 11.56
C ASP A 28 -5.32 -2.84 11.30
N PHE A 29 -4.91 -3.01 10.04
CA PHE A 29 -3.52 -2.87 9.60
C PHE A 29 -2.93 -1.50 9.93
N ILE A 30 -3.63 -0.41 9.59
CA ILE A 30 -3.22 0.96 9.92
C ILE A 30 -3.03 1.13 11.43
N ALA A 31 -3.99 0.63 12.22
CA ALA A 31 -3.94 0.73 13.68
C ALA A 31 -2.75 -0.04 14.27
N THR A 32 -2.54 -1.28 13.82
CA THR A 32 -1.41 -2.12 14.24
C THR A 32 -0.08 -1.46 13.89
N VAL A 33 0.12 -1.05 12.63
CA VAL A 33 1.38 -0.42 12.21
C VAL A 33 1.67 0.83 13.06
N ARG A 34 0.68 1.71 13.20
CA ARG A 34 0.85 2.95 13.97
C ARG A 34 1.14 2.66 15.45
N TYR A 35 0.47 1.67 16.03
CA TYR A 35 0.67 1.31 17.44
C TYR A 35 2.07 0.73 17.69
N GLU A 36 2.47 -0.26 16.89
CA GLU A 36 3.71 -1.02 17.08
C GLU A 36 4.96 -0.22 16.69
N THR A 37 4.87 0.59 15.63
CA THR A 37 6.06 1.18 15.00
C THR A 37 6.14 2.70 15.10
N LYS A 38 5.03 3.35 15.48
CA LYS A 38 4.87 4.82 15.46
C LYS A 38 5.10 5.47 14.08
N CYS A 39 5.22 4.69 13.02
CA CYS A 39 5.42 5.17 11.65
C CYS A 39 4.10 5.54 10.99
N GLU A 40 4.16 6.49 10.06
CA GLU A 40 3.01 6.96 9.26
C GLU A 40 3.18 6.69 7.76
N ARG A 41 4.37 6.23 7.35
CA ARG A 41 4.72 5.88 5.98
C ARG A 41 5.02 4.39 5.92
N ILE A 42 4.37 3.70 4.99
CA ILE A 42 4.40 2.24 4.92
C ILE A 42 4.92 1.83 3.56
N ILE A 43 5.87 0.91 3.55
CA ILE A 43 6.20 0.10 2.38
C ILE A 43 5.65 -1.30 2.64
N ALA A 44 4.84 -1.81 1.72
CA ALA A 44 4.33 -3.18 1.77
C ALA A 44 4.63 -3.89 0.46
N ASP A 45 4.91 -5.20 0.53
CA ASP A 45 4.92 -5.99 -0.69
C ASP A 45 3.51 -6.07 -1.29
N LYS A 46 3.44 -6.22 -2.61
CA LYS A 46 2.20 -6.47 -3.33
C LYS A 46 1.41 -7.65 -2.75
N SER A 47 2.07 -8.67 -2.24
CA SER A 47 1.45 -9.82 -1.57
C SER A 47 0.69 -9.46 -0.30
N GLY A 48 0.97 -8.30 0.31
CA GLY A 48 0.21 -7.77 1.45
C GLY A 48 -1.22 -7.34 1.10
N LEU A 49 -1.51 -7.12 -0.18
CA LEU A 49 -2.83 -6.78 -0.69
C LEU A 49 -3.48 -8.00 -1.35
N ALA A 50 -4.75 -8.27 -1.02
CA ALA A 50 -5.51 -9.30 -1.71
C ALA A 50 -5.68 -8.98 -3.20
N GLU A 51 -5.72 -10.01 -4.07
CA GLU A 51 -5.91 -9.81 -5.52
C GLU A 51 -7.21 -9.05 -5.88
N GLY A 52 -8.21 -9.07 -5.00
CA GLY A 52 -9.42 -8.25 -5.11
C GLY A 52 -9.15 -6.75 -5.19
N PHE A 53 -8.08 -6.26 -4.56
CA PHE A 53 -7.65 -4.86 -4.63
C PHE A 53 -7.39 -4.42 -6.07
N PHE A 54 -6.75 -5.28 -6.87
CA PHE A 54 -6.40 -4.97 -8.26
C PHE A 54 -7.59 -5.11 -9.22
N ARG A 55 -8.77 -5.53 -8.74
CA ARG A 55 -10.01 -5.62 -9.52
C ARG A 55 -10.85 -4.36 -9.31
N LEU A 56 -10.47 -3.24 -9.92
CA LEU A 56 -11.08 -1.92 -9.67
C LEU A 56 -12.61 -1.83 -9.79
N GLY A 57 -13.24 -2.68 -10.61
CA GLY A 57 -14.71 -2.72 -10.74
C GLY A 57 -15.46 -3.09 -9.45
N THR A 58 -14.77 -3.58 -8.41
CA THR A 58 -15.37 -3.89 -7.10
C THR A 58 -15.51 -2.68 -6.18
N GLY A 59 -14.83 -1.56 -6.47
CA GLY A 59 -14.75 -0.42 -5.55
C GLY A 59 -13.79 -0.60 -4.36
N LEU A 60 -13.29 -1.82 -4.14
CA LEU A 60 -12.49 -2.21 -2.98
C LEU A 60 -11.21 -1.37 -2.80
N ALA A 61 -10.51 -1.11 -3.91
CA ALA A 61 -9.31 -0.26 -3.88
C ALA A 61 -9.62 1.14 -3.34
N GLY A 62 -10.72 1.74 -3.79
CA GLY A 62 -11.14 3.06 -3.32
C GLY A 62 -11.46 3.07 -1.83
N GLU A 63 -12.21 2.08 -1.35
CA GLU A 63 -12.55 1.95 0.07
C GLU A 63 -11.31 1.79 0.95
N ILE A 64 -10.35 0.95 0.54
CA ILE A 64 -9.09 0.73 1.25
C ILE A 64 -8.26 2.01 1.26
N LEU A 65 -7.99 2.60 0.09
CA LEU A 65 -7.17 3.80 -0.01
C LEU A 65 -7.78 4.98 0.76
N GLN A 66 -9.11 5.09 0.78
CA GLN A 66 -9.78 6.12 1.58
C GLN A 66 -9.48 5.98 3.08
N LYS A 67 -9.29 4.76 3.62
CA LYS A 67 -8.84 4.59 5.02
C LYS A 67 -7.46 5.20 5.24
N PHE A 68 -6.51 4.93 4.35
CA PHE A 68 -5.17 5.50 4.47
C PHE A 68 -5.21 7.04 4.46
N VAL A 69 -6.00 7.65 3.57
CA VAL A 69 -6.18 9.12 3.56
C VAL A 69 -6.80 9.62 4.87
N ASN A 70 -7.90 9.02 5.32
CA ASN A 70 -8.63 9.44 6.52
C ASN A 70 -7.74 9.39 7.78
N TYR A 71 -6.86 8.40 7.86
CA TYR A 71 -5.95 8.18 8.97
C TYR A 71 -4.54 8.73 8.73
N ARG A 72 -4.34 9.52 7.66
CA ARG A 72 -3.09 10.21 7.31
C ARG A 72 -1.88 9.26 7.25
N MET A 73 -2.09 8.06 6.71
CA MET A 73 -1.05 7.09 6.44
C MET A 73 -0.72 7.10 4.95
N ARG A 74 0.56 7.06 4.59
CA ARG A 74 1.02 6.94 3.20
C ARG A 74 1.46 5.50 2.93
N LEU A 75 1.17 4.97 1.75
CA LEU A 75 1.46 3.58 1.39
C LEU A 75 2.18 3.50 0.05
N ALA A 76 3.34 2.84 0.03
CA ALA A 76 3.99 2.36 -1.17
C ALA A 76 3.90 0.84 -1.25
N VAL A 77 3.43 0.33 -2.37
CA VAL A 77 3.28 -1.10 -2.66
C VAL A 77 4.39 -1.50 -3.64
N VAL A 78 5.24 -2.43 -3.22
CA VAL A 78 6.38 -2.91 -4.01
C VAL A 78 6.03 -4.23 -4.68
N GLY A 79 6.20 -4.32 -5.99
CA GLY A 79 6.10 -5.59 -6.70
C GLY A 79 5.97 -5.46 -8.21
N ASP A 80 5.81 -6.60 -8.87
CA ASP A 80 5.61 -6.65 -10.32
C ASP A 80 4.12 -6.47 -10.68
N PHE A 81 3.83 -5.40 -11.42
CA PHE A 81 2.51 -5.07 -11.94
C PHE A 81 2.37 -5.34 -13.45
N SER A 82 3.41 -5.82 -14.12
CA SER A 82 3.43 -6.05 -15.57
C SER A 82 2.36 -7.06 -16.04
N LYS A 83 2.01 -8.03 -15.19
CA LYS A 83 0.94 -9.01 -15.44
C LYS A 83 -0.44 -8.38 -15.61
N TYR A 84 -0.65 -7.17 -15.11
CA TYR A 84 -1.92 -6.48 -15.22
C TYR A 84 -2.02 -5.72 -16.54
N THR A 85 -2.84 -6.23 -17.45
CA THR A 85 -2.99 -5.68 -18.80
C THR A 85 -4.13 -4.70 -18.95
N SER A 86 -5.06 -4.64 -17.99
CA SER A 86 -6.26 -3.79 -18.08
C SER A 86 -5.93 -2.30 -18.02
N LYS A 87 -6.50 -1.53 -18.95
CA LYS A 87 -6.32 -0.07 -19.01
C LYS A 87 -6.73 0.64 -17.71
N PRO A 88 -7.90 0.37 -17.09
CA PRO A 88 -8.30 1.06 -15.87
C PRO A 88 -7.31 0.89 -14.72
N LEU A 89 -6.74 -0.30 -14.55
CA LEU A 89 -5.76 -0.53 -13.49
C LEU A 89 -4.42 0.15 -13.78
N LYS A 90 -3.98 0.14 -15.04
CA LYS A 90 -2.77 0.89 -15.45
C LYS A 90 -2.94 2.39 -15.22
N ASP A 91 -4.07 2.95 -15.62
CA ASP A 91 -4.39 4.37 -15.41
C ASP A 91 -4.44 4.69 -13.91
N PHE A 92 -5.07 3.84 -13.10
CA PHE A 92 -5.12 4.00 -11.64
C PHE A 92 -3.73 3.97 -10.99
N ILE A 93 -2.87 3.01 -11.36
CA ILE A 93 -1.50 2.91 -10.85
C ILE A 93 -0.70 4.16 -11.26
N PHE A 94 -0.82 4.57 -12.52
CA PHE A 94 -0.11 5.72 -13.06
C PHE A 94 -0.52 7.04 -12.37
N GLU A 95 -1.82 7.27 -12.17
CA GLU A 95 -2.31 8.46 -11.49
C GLU A 95 -2.00 8.43 -9.98
N SER A 96 -2.08 7.26 -9.33
CA SER A 96 -1.60 7.09 -7.95
C SER A 96 -0.13 7.49 -7.83
N ASN A 97 0.70 6.99 -8.74
CA ASN A 97 2.13 7.32 -8.82
C ASN A 97 2.43 8.78 -9.19
N LYS A 98 1.46 9.61 -9.54
CA LYS A 98 1.64 11.08 -9.65
C LYS A 98 1.18 11.83 -8.41
N GLY A 99 0.39 11.17 -7.56
CA GLY A 99 -0.10 11.70 -6.31
C GLY A 99 0.98 11.79 -5.23
N ARG A 100 0.50 11.90 -3.98
CA ARG A 100 1.35 12.03 -2.79
C ARG A 100 1.19 10.88 -1.82
N ASP A 101 0.02 10.24 -1.74
CA ASP A 101 -0.27 9.34 -0.63
C ASP A 101 -0.02 7.86 -0.97
N PHE A 102 -0.09 7.50 -2.25
CA PHE A 102 -0.06 6.13 -2.72
C PHE A 102 0.92 5.91 -3.85
N PHE A 103 1.74 4.87 -3.75
CA PHE A 103 2.72 4.53 -4.78
C PHE A 103 2.67 3.02 -5.06
N PHE A 104 2.82 2.64 -6.33
CA PHE A 104 2.92 1.26 -6.80
C PHE A 104 4.17 1.17 -7.67
N VAL A 105 5.23 0.57 -7.13
CA VAL A 105 6.59 0.70 -7.67
C VAL A 105 7.28 -0.65 -7.75
N GLY A 106 8.32 -0.75 -8.57
CA GLY A 106 8.99 -2.03 -8.81
C GLY A 106 9.96 -2.43 -7.69
N THR A 107 10.46 -1.46 -6.92
CA THR A 107 11.56 -1.68 -5.96
C THR A 107 11.33 -0.94 -4.64
N ARG A 108 11.99 -1.44 -3.58
CA ARG A 108 11.99 -0.76 -2.27
C ARG A 108 12.67 0.61 -2.33
N ASP A 109 13.75 0.75 -3.11
CA ASP A 109 14.46 2.03 -3.27
C ASP A 109 13.57 3.10 -3.90
N GLU A 110 12.81 2.72 -4.93
CA GLU A 110 11.82 3.62 -5.55
C GLU A 110 10.74 3.99 -4.52
N ALA A 111 10.22 3.03 -3.74
CA ALA A 111 9.23 3.29 -2.69
C ALA A 111 9.73 4.30 -1.64
N LEU A 112 10.98 4.13 -1.18
CA LEU A 112 11.62 5.07 -0.26
C LEU A 112 11.68 6.47 -0.86
N SER A 113 12.15 6.61 -2.10
CA SER A 113 12.26 7.91 -2.78
C SER A 113 10.93 8.65 -2.93
N ARG A 114 9.81 7.93 -3.09
CA ARG A 114 8.47 8.53 -3.24
C ARG A 114 7.84 8.93 -1.90
N LEU A 115 8.21 8.25 -0.81
CA LEU A 115 7.65 8.47 0.52
C LEU A 115 8.35 9.59 1.31
N ILE A 116 9.55 9.99 0.93
CA ILE A 116 10.31 11.06 1.59
C ILE A 116 9.69 12.44 1.31
#